data_AF-A0A383VPR3-F1
#
_entry.id   AF-A0A383VPR3-F1
#
_cell.length_a   1.000
_cell.length_b   1.000
_cell.length_c   1.000
_cell.angle_alpha   90.00
_cell.angle_beta   90.00
_cell.angle_gamma   90.00
#
_symmetry.space_group_name_H-M   'P 1'
#
loop_
_entity.id
_entity.type
_entity.pdbx_description
1 polymer ?
#
loop_
_entity_poly.entity_id
_entity_poly.type
_entity_poly.pdbx_seq_one_letter_code
_entity_poly.pdbx_strand_id
1 'polypeptide(L)'
;MMALLPSNTGLNALPRSRSTVCKPLCAFRAAAKTTKTSRNGNKRSSKLIQPEPEAAVAGSTQYLGLAGFSALVGSALTLAPQTVWELLGSRDVVDVTLTSCEVYGVYWLLVATAAYRLSQAADAGNLSSPTYQRLNAFLALFSLGSTVPFLQGAVSGELSAAPAAAAAALLTASAVSTYIPAYLRSGGSTDVAEIAAGVGDGLKATFRAGRGLTGAFYSLSFWECLVLGLALLGGPILPTVAGDISGSTLLAKDLVGVGTLLYGALVWLLLDADDRGRLGSSTFRALNGACGAVSLAVGVVALAGQYNGIDTNLTNQAVVLVSCLLTAKVYGWQAYQPFKGDE
;
A
#
# COMPACT_ATOMS: atom_id res chain seq x y z
N MET A 1 -20.22 19.64 -70.10
CA MET A 1 -19.41 18.58 -70.70
C MET A 1 -19.64 17.31 -69.90
N MET A 2 -20.39 16.38 -70.49
CA MET A 2 -20.65 15.01 -70.03
C MET A 2 -19.47 14.09 -70.39
N ALA A 3 -19.21 13.09 -69.54
CA ALA A 3 -18.78 11.72 -69.89
C ALA A 3 -18.85 10.88 -68.59
N LEU A 4 -19.87 10.02 -68.39
CA LEU A 4 -20.02 8.63 -68.86
C LEU A 4 -19.19 7.58 -68.08
N LEU A 5 -19.96 6.64 -67.50
CA LEU A 5 -19.63 5.41 -66.74
C LEU A 5 -18.79 4.38 -67.55
N PRO A 6 -18.26 3.28 -66.94
CA PRO A 6 -19.08 2.09 -66.67
C PRO A 6 -18.84 1.38 -65.32
N SER A 7 -19.93 0.71 -64.93
CA SER A 7 -20.11 -0.35 -63.93
C SER A 7 -19.13 -1.52 -64.04
N ASN A 8 -18.84 -2.18 -62.90
CA ASN A 8 -18.75 -3.64 -62.92
C ASN A 8 -19.33 -4.28 -61.65
N THR A 9 -20.17 -5.27 -61.91
CA THR A 9 -21.00 -6.07 -61.02
C THR A 9 -20.21 -7.22 -60.39
N GLY A 10 -20.54 -7.55 -59.14
CA GLY A 10 -20.04 -8.76 -58.47
C GLY A 10 -21.00 -9.22 -57.37
N LEU A 11 -22.15 -9.76 -57.78
CA LEU A 11 -22.99 -10.61 -56.95
C LEU A 11 -22.17 -11.79 -56.43
N ASN A 12 -22.27 -12.10 -55.14
CA ASN A 12 -22.38 -13.49 -54.71
C ASN A 12 -23.23 -13.61 -53.45
N ALA A 13 -24.23 -14.46 -53.58
CA ALA A 13 -25.28 -14.75 -52.64
C ALA A 13 -24.84 -15.70 -51.52
N LEU A 14 -25.64 -15.68 -50.46
CA LEU A 14 -25.65 -16.51 -49.26
C LEU A 14 -25.58 -18.03 -49.54
N PRO A 15 -25.35 -18.86 -48.50
CA PRO A 15 -26.55 -19.39 -47.83
C PRO A 15 -26.50 -19.36 -46.29
N ARG A 16 -27.65 -19.00 -45.73
CA ARG A 16 -28.09 -19.41 -44.40
C ARG A 16 -28.22 -20.94 -44.37
N SER A 17 -27.73 -21.58 -43.32
CA SER A 17 -28.20 -22.90 -42.89
C SER A 17 -28.46 -22.90 -41.39
N ARG A 18 -29.72 -23.16 -41.03
CA ARG A 18 -30.20 -23.55 -39.69
C ARG A 18 -29.64 -24.96 -39.42
N SER A 19 -29.31 -25.41 -38.22
CA SER A 19 -30.24 -25.67 -37.12
C SER A 19 -29.49 -26.56 -36.10
N THR A 20 -29.82 -26.37 -34.81
CA THR A 20 -29.92 -27.36 -33.72
C THR A 20 -29.23 -28.72 -33.86
N VAL A 21 -28.55 -29.17 -32.80
CA VAL A 21 -29.01 -30.32 -31.98
C VAL A 21 -28.20 -30.43 -30.68
N CYS A 22 -28.96 -30.61 -29.61
CA CYS A 22 -28.57 -30.97 -28.24
C CYS A 22 -27.86 -32.33 -28.13
N LYS A 23 -26.93 -32.44 -27.17
CA LYS A 23 -26.89 -33.36 -25.99
C LYS A 23 -25.51 -33.99 -25.69
N PRO A 24 -25.26 -34.31 -24.41
CA PRO A 24 -23.97 -34.70 -23.84
C PRO A 24 -23.78 -36.22 -23.80
N LEU A 25 -22.53 -36.68 -23.74
CA LEU A 25 -22.11 -38.05 -23.40
C LEU A 25 -20.84 -37.91 -22.55
N CYS A 26 -20.92 -38.06 -21.22
CA CYS A 26 -20.81 -39.31 -20.47
C CYS A 26 -19.48 -40.07 -20.67
N ALA A 27 -18.76 -40.16 -19.55
CA ALA A 27 -18.05 -41.32 -19.05
C ALA A 27 -16.85 -41.86 -19.84
N PHE A 28 -15.64 -41.59 -19.31
CA PHE A 28 -14.61 -42.63 -19.24
C PHE A 28 -14.16 -42.83 -17.80
N ARG A 29 -14.66 -43.94 -17.24
CA ARG A 29 -14.22 -44.58 -16.02
C ARG A 29 -13.19 -45.61 -16.45
N ALA A 30 -11.93 -45.45 -16.05
CA ALA A 30 -10.94 -46.52 -16.11
C ALA A 30 -10.12 -46.50 -14.81
N ALA A 31 -10.13 -47.66 -14.17
CA ALA A 31 -9.58 -47.93 -12.85
C ALA A 31 -8.06 -48.04 -12.87
N ALA A 32 -7.40 -47.60 -11.79
CA ALA A 32 -6.08 -48.10 -11.44
C ALA A 32 -5.85 -48.04 -9.91
N LYS A 33 -5.86 -49.24 -9.33
CA LYS A 33 -5.12 -49.73 -8.15
C LYS A 33 -5.11 -48.89 -6.86
N THR A 34 -5.87 -49.45 -5.91
CA THR A 34 -5.61 -49.45 -4.46
C THR A 34 -4.15 -49.69 -4.10
N THR A 35 -3.54 -48.71 -3.44
CA THR A 35 -2.44 -48.94 -2.49
C THR A 35 -2.90 -48.43 -1.14
N LYS A 36 -3.22 -49.37 -0.22
CA LYS A 36 -3.48 -49.09 1.18
C LYS A 36 -2.20 -48.58 1.82
N THR A 37 -2.12 -47.27 2.08
CA THR A 37 -1.22 -46.73 3.08
C THR A 37 -2.06 -46.33 4.27
N SER A 38 -2.14 -47.24 5.24
CA SER A 38 -2.63 -46.96 6.58
C SER A 38 -1.74 -45.88 7.20
N ARG A 39 -2.23 -44.64 7.24
CA ARG A 39 -1.63 -43.57 8.03
C ARG A 39 -2.60 -43.28 9.16
N ASN A 40 -2.21 -43.70 10.36
CA ASN A 40 -2.89 -43.47 11.62
C ASN A 40 -3.48 -42.06 11.66
N GLY A 41 -4.82 -42.01 11.72
CA GLY A 41 -5.57 -40.81 11.94
C GLY A 41 -5.31 -40.28 13.33
N ASN A 42 -4.32 -39.40 13.47
CA ASN A 42 -4.29 -38.49 14.59
C ASN A 42 -5.23 -37.33 14.24
N LYS A 43 -6.53 -37.54 14.46
CA LYS A 43 -7.53 -36.46 14.52
C LYS A 43 -7.17 -35.57 15.72
N ARG A 44 -6.15 -34.72 15.56
CA ARG A 44 -6.11 -33.45 16.29
C ARG A 44 -7.30 -32.66 15.77
N SER A 45 -8.41 -32.78 16.49
CA SER A 45 -9.41 -31.72 16.55
C SER A 45 -8.65 -30.43 16.83
N SER A 46 -8.35 -29.68 15.77
CA SER A 46 -8.05 -28.27 15.91
C SER A 46 -9.34 -27.67 16.41
N LYS A 47 -9.50 -27.64 17.75
CA LYS A 47 -10.39 -26.66 18.37
C LYS A 47 -9.98 -25.34 17.75
N LEU A 48 -10.79 -24.84 16.81
CA LEU A 48 -10.86 -23.42 16.54
C LEU A 48 -11.15 -22.84 17.92
N ILE A 49 -10.11 -22.35 18.59
CA ILE A 49 -10.28 -21.44 19.70
C ILE A 49 -10.85 -20.22 19.01
N GLN A 50 -12.18 -20.15 18.94
CA GLN A 50 -12.84 -18.91 18.59
C GLN A 50 -12.32 -17.90 19.61
N PRO A 51 -11.72 -16.79 19.17
CA PRO A 51 -11.29 -15.76 20.10
C PRO A 51 -12.50 -15.39 20.93
N GLU A 52 -12.30 -15.37 22.24
CA GLU A 52 -13.30 -14.95 23.20
C GLU A 52 -13.91 -13.62 22.71
N PRO A 53 -15.25 -13.49 22.63
CA PRO A 53 -15.89 -12.38 21.94
C PRO A 53 -15.45 -11.01 22.46
N GLU A 54 -15.06 -10.91 23.74
CA GLU A 54 -14.53 -9.69 24.36
C GLU A 54 -13.16 -9.27 23.77
N ALA A 55 -12.28 -10.22 23.46
CA ALA A 55 -10.98 -9.92 22.86
C ALA A 55 -11.09 -9.48 21.39
N ALA A 56 -12.10 -9.99 20.66
CA ALA A 56 -12.38 -9.57 19.29
C ALA A 56 -12.95 -8.14 19.22
N VAL A 57 -13.89 -7.81 20.11
CA VAL A 57 -14.52 -6.48 20.20
C VAL A 57 -13.52 -5.41 20.66
N ALA A 58 -12.64 -5.73 21.62
CA ALA A 58 -11.59 -4.83 22.07
C ALA A 58 -10.59 -4.51 20.94
N GLY A 59 -10.21 -5.52 20.14
CA GLY A 59 -9.31 -5.32 19.00
C GLY A 59 -9.90 -4.42 17.91
N SER A 60 -11.17 -4.60 17.55
CA SER A 60 -11.82 -3.76 16.53
C SER A 60 -11.90 -2.30 16.95
N THR A 61 -12.27 -2.03 18.20
CA THR A 61 -12.39 -0.67 18.74
C THR A 61 -11.05 0.07 18.72
N GLN A 62 -9.95 -0.63 19.06
CA GLN A 62 -8.60 -0.06 19.00
C GLN A 62 -8.22 0.36 17.57
N TYR A 63 -8.46 -0.50 16.58
CA TYR A 63 -8.19 -0.18 15.18
C TYR A 63 -9.07 0.95 14.64
N LEU A 64 -10.33 1.02 15.06
CA LEU A 64 -11.22 2.11 14.66
C LEU A 64 -10.76 3.45 15.25
N GLY A 65 -10.33 3.45 16.51
CA GLY A 65 -9.72 4.62 17.14
C GLY A 65 -8.44 5.07 16.43
N LEU A 66 -7.56 4.14 16.07
CA LEU A 66 -6.36 4.42 15.28
C LEU A 66 -6.70 4.94 13.88
N ALA A 67 -7.73 4.41 13.24
CA ALA A 67 -8.19 4.88 11.94
C ALA A 67 -8.67 6.33 12.02
N GLY A 68 -9.49 6.66 13.03
CA GLY A 68 -9.95 8.02 13.31
C GLY A 68 -8.80 8.98 13.60
N PHE A 69 -7.89 8.60 14.50
CA PHE A 69 -6.69 9.39 14.81
C PHE A 69 -5.82 9.63 13.57
N SER A 70 -5.56 8.59 12.79
CA SER A 70 -4.77 8.68 11.56
C SER A 70 -5.43 9.56 10.51
N ALA A 71 -6.76 9.51 10.38
CA ALA A 71 -7.50 10.38 9.48
C ALA A 71 -7.43 11.85 9.92
N LEU A 72 -7.50 12.12 11.24
CA LEU A 72 -7.35 13.47 11.79
C LEU A 72 -5.94 14.02 11.56
N VAL A 73 -4.91 13.24 11.89
CA VAL A 73 -3.51 13.63 11.67
C VAL A 73 -3.23 13.84 10.19
N GLY A 74 -3.66 12.91 9.33
CA GLY A 74 -3.48 13.03 7.88
C GLY A 74 -4.18 14.26 7.31
N SER A 75 -5.42 14.52 7.73
CA SER A 75 -6.16 15.71 7.29
C SER A 75 -5.50 17.00 7.78
N ALA A 76 -5.03 17.05 9.03
CA ALA A 76 -4.35 18.23 9.58
C ALA A 76 -3.03 18.51 8.84
N LEU A 77 -2.22 17.48 8.57
CA LEU A 77 -0.98 17.61 7.82
C LEU A 77 -1.19 18.01 6.35
N THR A 78 -2.28 17.56 5.71
CA THR A 78 -2.58 17.91 4.32
C THR A 78 -3.25 19.27 4.16
N LEU A 79 -4.11 19.69 5.11
CA LEU A 79 -4.91 20.93 4.98
C LEU A 79 -4.32 22.12 5.73
N ALA A 80 -3.53 21.87 6.78
CA ALA A 80 -2.92 22.89 7.61
C ALA A 80 -1.48 22.49 8.03
N PRO A 81 -0.60 22.13 7.08
CA PRO A 81 0.76 21.68 7.37
C PRO A 81 1.53 22.68 8.24
N GLN A 82 1.37 23.98 7.96
CA GLN A 82 2.04 25.04 8.71
C GLN A 82 1.64 25.04 10.18
N THR A 83 0.34 25.00 10.48
CA THR A 83 -0.15 24.98 11.86
C THR A 83 0.34 23.74 12.61
N VAL A 84 0.36 22.57 11.96
CA VAL A 84 0.88 21.34 12.59
C VAL A 84 2.37 21.48 12.90
N TRP A 85 3.14 22.03 11.97
CA TRP A 85 4.59 22.19 12.13
C TRP A 85 4.96 23.26 13.15
N GLU A 86 4.18 24.34 13.24
CA GLU A 86 4.28 25.35 14.30
C GLU A 86 3.93 24.78 15.68
N LEU A 87 2.92 23.90 15.78
CA LEU A 87 2.59 23.19 17.03
C LEU A 87 3.72 22.27 17.50
N LEU A 88 4.53 21.74 16.58
CA LEU A 88 5.75 20.99 16.89
C LEU A 88 6.91 21.92 17.32
N GLY A 89 6.71 23.23 17.27
CA GLY A 89 7.71 24.24 17.63
C GLY A 89 8.88 24.31 16.65
N SER A 90 8.62 24.05 15.36
CA SER A 90 9.64 24.19 14.32
C SER A 90 10.08 25.65 14.16
N ARG A 91 11.38 25.85 13.95
CA ARG A 91 11.99 27.19 13.87
C ARG A 91 12.14 27.72 12.45
N ASP A 92 12.31 26.84 11.47
CA ASP A 92 12.62 27.19 10.08
C ASP A 92 11.70 26.43 9.11
N VAL A 93 10.49 26.95 8.93
CA VAL A 93 9.49 26.38 8.04
C VAL A 93 9.58 27.05 6.68
N VAL A 94 9.96 26.29 5.66
CA VAL A 94 9.98 26.73 4.25
C VAL A 94 8.99 25.92 3.43
N ASP A 95 8.63 26.40 2.24
CA ASP A 95 7.59 25.79 1.39
C ASP A 95 7.87 24.31 1.07
N VAL A 96 9.14 23.93 0.91
CA VAL A 96 9.56 22.53 0.70
C VAL A 96 9.22 21.67 1.93
N THR A 97 9.39 22.20 3.14
CA THR A 97 9.00 21.53 4.39
C THR A 97 7.49 21.31 4.39
N LEU A 98 6.70 22.35 4.08
CA LEU A 98 5.25 22.28 4.08
C LEU A 98 4.72 21.27 3.06
N THR A 99 5.23 21.31 1.83
CA THR A 99 4.91 20.35 0.77
C THR A 99 5.22 18.92 1.21
N SER A 100 6.36 18.69 1.89
CA SER A 100 6.71 17.36 2.41
C SER A 100 5.75 16.92 3.52
N CYS A 101 5.30 17.84 4.37
CA CYS A 101 4.30 17.57 5.39
C CYS A 101 2.96 17.18 4.79
N GLU A 102 2.52 17.86 3.71
CA GLU A 102 1.29 17.54 3.00
C GLU A 102 1.35 16.11 2.43
N VAL A 103 2.45 15.76 1.76
CA VAL A 103 2.70 14.39 1.25
C VAL A 103 2.68 13.37 2.38
N TYR A 104 3.32 13.68 3.52
CA TYR A 104 3.29 12.80 4.69
C TYR A 104 1.86 12.65 5.25
N GLY A 105 1.06 13.71 5.24
CA GLY A 105 -0.36 13.69 5.60
C GLY A 105 -1.18 12.75 4.71
N VAL A 106 -0.90 12.70 3.41
CA VAL A 106 -1.55 11.76 2.49
C VAL A 106 -1.23 10.30 2.87
N TYR A 107 0.00 9.98 3.28
CA TYR A 107 0.34 8.65 3.78
C TYR A 107 -0.38 8.29 5.09
N TRP A 108 -0.65 9.27 5.96
CA TRP A 108 -1.50 9.06 7.14
C TRP A 108 -2.95 8.70 6.80
N LEU A 109 -3.50 9.24 5.71
CA LEU A 109 -4.83 8.82 5.21
C LEU A 109 -4.82 7.37 4.68
N LEU A 110 -3.69 6.90 4.17
CA LEU A 110 -3.48 5.50 3.82
C LEU A 110 -3.45 4.60 5.06
N VAL A 111 -2.75 5.03 6.11
CA VAL A 111 -2.74 4.38 7.43
C VAL A 111 -4.17 4.30 7.99
N ALA A 112 -4.94 5.38 7.90
CA ALA A 112 -6.34 5.40 8.35
C ALA A 112 -7.18 4.34 7.63
N THR A 113 -7.00 4.20 6.32
CA THR A 113 -7.70 3.18 5.53
C THR A 113 -7.28 1.77 5.94
N ALA A 114 -5.98 1.53 6.11
CA ALA A 114 -5.44 0.24 6.53
C ALA A 114 -5.94 -0.16 7.93
N ALA A 115 -5.90 0.76 8.90
CA ALA A 115 -6.42 0.56 10.25
C ALA A 115 -7.93 0.28 10.23
N TYR A 116 -8.71 0.99 9.42
CA TYR A 116 -10.13 0.71 9.27
C TYR A 116 -10.40 -0.70 8.72
N ARG A 117 -9.57 -1.20 7.79
CA ARG A 117 -9.67 -2.59 7.32
C ARG A 117 -9.27 -3.61 8.37
N LEU A 118 -8.33 -3.28 9.25
CA LEU A 118 -8.00 -4.12 10.40
C LEU A 118 -9.13 -4.17 11.42
N SER A 119 -9.86 -3.07 11.64
CA SER A 119 -11.09 -3.07 12.46
C SER A 119 -12.14 -4.04 11.90
N GLN A 120 -12.44 -3.94 10.59
CA GLN A 120 -13.38 -4.89 9.95
C GLN A 120 -12.90 -6.34 10.02
N ALA A 121 -11.58 -6.56 9.90
CA ALA A 121 -11.00 -7.89 10.03
C ALA A 121 -11.06 -8.42 11.47
N ALA A 122 -10.94 -7.55 12.47
CA ALA A 122 -11.09 -7.87 13.89
C ALA A 122 -12.53 -8.26 14.21
N ASP A 123 -13.52 -7.49 13.74
CA ASP A 123 -14.95 -7.81 13.88
C ASP A 123 -15.29 -9.16 13.27
N ALA A 124 -14.67 -9.48 12.13
CA ALA A 124 -14.86 -10.75 11.44
C ALA A 124 -14.00 -11.90 11.99
N GLY A 125 -13.20 -11.68 13.04
CA GLY A 125 -12.32 -12.70 13.62
C GLY A 125 -11.18 -13.19 12.70
N ASN A 126 -10.81 -12.40 11.70
CA ASN A 126 -9.90 -12.79 10.61
C ASN A 126 -8.46 -12.27 10.77
N LEU A 127 -8.11 -11.61 11.88
CA LEU A 127 -6.77 -11.03 12.12
C LEU A 127 -5.63 -12.04 12.04
N SER A 128 -5.91 -13.33 12.25
CA SER A 128 -4.93 -14.42 12.11
C SER A 128 -4.53 -14.69 10.65
N SER A 129 -5.23 -14.14 9.65
CA SER A 129 -4.86 -14.32 8.25
C SER A 129 -3.50 -13.67 7.94
N PRO A 130 -2.58 -14.34 7.21
CA PRO A 130 -1.25 -13.81 6.86
C PRO A 130 -1.27 -12.38 6.28
N THR A 131 -2.33 -12.03 5.54
CA THR A 131 -2.54 -10.69 4.99
C THR A 131 -2.62 -9.62 6.09
N TYR A 132 -3.44 -9.84 7.13
CA TYR A 132 -3.64 -8.87 8.20
C TYR A 132 -2.46 -8.85 9.18
N GLN A 133 -1.72 -9.95 9.30
CA GLN A 133 -0.45 -9.95 10.05
C GLN A 133 0.57 -9.03 9.38
N ARG A 134 0.76 -9.17 8.06
CA ARG A 134 1.66 -8.32 7.26
C ARG A 134 1.23 -6.86 7.33
N LEU A 135 -0.07 -6.60 7.21
CA LEU A 135 -0.61 -5.25 7.33
C LEU A 135 -0.32 -4.63 8.71
N ASN A 136 -0.53 -5.37 9.81
CA ASN A 136 -0.13 -4.94 11.15
C ASN A 136 1.37 -4.66 11.26
N ALA A 137 2.22 -5.55 10.74
CA ALA A 137 3.67 -5.36 10.75
C ALA A 137 4.08 -4.09 10.00
N PHE A 138 3.48 -3.82 8.84
CA PHE A 138 3.75 -2.60 8.07
C PHE A 138 3.31 -1.33 8.79
N LEU A 139 2.16 -1.34 9.47
CA LEU A 139 1.73 -0.20 10.29
C LEU A 139 2.61 0.00 11.53
N ALA A 140 3.11 -1.08 12.14
CA ALA A 140 4.11 -1.01 13.21
C ALA A 140 5.41 -0.37 12.71
N LEU A 141 5.92 -0.82 11.56
CA LEU A 141 7.14 -0.27 10.94
C LEU A 141 6.97 1.20 10.55
N PHE A 142 5.82 1.60 10.00
CA PHE A 142 5.52 3.00 9.72
C PHE A 142 5.55 3.84 11.01
N SER A 143 4.93 3.35 12.09
CA SER A 143 4.83 4.08 13.34
C SER A 143 6.20 4.23 14.02
N LEU A 144 6.97 3.15 14.08
CA LEU A 144 8.33 3.16 14.63
C LEU A 144 9.30 3.95 13.73
N GLY A 145 9.20 3.79 12.42
CA GLY A 145 10.00 4.56 11.46
C GLY A 145 9.76 6.06 11.59
N SER A 146 8.49 6.46 11.77
CA SER A 146 8.12 7.87 11.97
C SER A 146 8.58 8.43 13.32
N THR A 147 8.76 7.57 14.34
CA THR A 147 9.23 7.99 15.67
C THR A 147 10.65 8.55 15.61
N VAL A 148 11.51 7.98 14.76
CA VAL A 148 12.93 8.35 14.68
C VAL A 148 13.13 9.81 14.26
N PRO A 149 12.53 10.31 13.16
CA PRO A 149 12.64 11.74 12.79
C PRO A 149 12.14 12.70 13.88
N PHE A 150 11.04 12.39 14.59
CA PHE A 150 10.57 13.25 15.67
C PHE A 150 11.56 13.33 16.83
N LEU A 151 12.16 12.20 17.23
CA LEU A 151 13.20 12.19 18.26
C LEU A 151 14.47 12.90 17.81
N GLN A 152 14.88 12.71 16.56
CA GLN A 152 16.03 13.41 15.98
C GLN A 152 15.80 14.92 15.98
N GLY A 153 14.63 15.38 15.56
CA GLY A 153 14.27 16.81 15.57
C GLY A 153 14.24 17.42 16.97
N ALA A 154 13.81 16.67 17.97
CA ALA A 154 13.87 17.08 19.37
C ALA A 154 15.33 17.24 19.86
N VAL A 155 16.20 16.30 19.49
CA VAL A 155 17.62 16.28 19.90
C VAL A 155 18.44 17.35 19.18
N SER A 156 18.18 17.58 17.89
CA SER A 156 18.88 18.60 17.10
C SER A 156 18.38 20.02 17.38
N GLY A 157 17.22 20.18 18.03
CA GLY A 157 16.60 21.48 18.32
C GLY A 157 15.81 22.08 17.15
N GLU A 158 15.60 21.30 16.09
CA GLU A 158 14.76 21.65 14.93
C GLU A 158 13.27 21.68 15.28
N LEU A 159 12.87 20.83 16.23
CA LEU A 159 11.54 20.81 16.83
C LEU A 159 11.65 21.08 18.32
N SER A 160 10.59 21.61 18.92
CA SER A 160 10.51 21.73 20.37
C SER A 160 10.47 20.34 21.00
N ALA A 161 11.31 20.12 22.02
CA ALA A 161 11.51 18.79 22.61
C ALA A 161 10.22 18.17 23.16
N ALA A 162 9.37 18.98 23.81
CA ALA A 162 8.13 18.49 24.43
C ALA A 162 7.09 17.98 23.40
N PRO A 163 6.64 18.76 22.40
CA PRO A 163 5.68 18.27 21.41
C PRO A 163 6.26 17.18 20.52
N ALA A 164 7.55 17.25 20.16
CA ALA A 164 8.21 16.20 19.37
C ALA A 164 8.29 14.87 20.13
N ALA A 165 8.65 14.90 21.43
CA ALA A 165 8.62 13.71 22.28
C ALA A 165 7.21 13.15 22.46
N ALA A 166 6.19 14.00 22.57
CA ALA A 166 4.80 13.56 22.63
C ALA A 166 4.35 12.86 21.34
N ALA A 167 4.68 13.42 20.16
CA ALA A 167 4.40 12.79 18.87
C ALA A 167 5.10 11.42 18.75
N ALA A 168 6.39 11.36 19.09
CA ALA A 168 7.17 10.12 19.13
C ALA A 168 6.57 9.07 20.09
N ALA A 169 6.11 9.50 21.27
CA ALA A 169 5.48 8.62 22.25
C ALA A 169 4.14 8.07 21.75
N LEU A 170 3.30 8.89 21.11
CA LEU A 170 2.01 8.44 20.53
C LEU A 170 2.23 7.43 19.41
N LEU A 171 3.20 7.69 18.51
CA LEU A 171 3.60 6.77 17.45
C LEU A 171 4.10 5.44 18.01
N THR A 172 5.01 5.49 18.98
CA THR A 172 5.53 4.29 19.65
C THR A 172 4.41 3.53 20.36
N ALA A 173 3.50 4.24 21.05
CA ALA A 173 2.37 3.63 21.74
C ALA A 173 1.44 2.91 20.75
N SER A 174 1.15 3.48 19.58
CA SER A 174 0.32 2.81 18.57
C SER A 174 0.96 1.50 18.07
N ALA A 175 2.28 1.49 17.86
CA ALA A 175 3.04 0.30 17.49
C ALA A 175 2.99 -0.78 18.58
N VAL A 176 3.35 -0.41 19.81
CA VAL A 176 3.56 -1.35 20.92
C VAL A 176 2.26 -1.82 21.55
N SER A 177 1.20 -1.01 21.54
CA SER A 177 -0.09 -1.38 22.15
C SER A 177 -1.02 -2.15 21.23
N THR A 178 -0.95 -1.89 19.91
CA THR A 178 -1.94 -2.42 18.97
C THR A 178 -1.29 -3.30 17.91
N TYR A 179 -0.38 -2.75 17.10
CA TYR A 179 0.11 -3.44 15.92
C TYR A 179 1.03 -4.64 16.25
N ILE A 180 2.00 -4.46 17.15
CA ILE A 180 2.94 -5.52 17.54
C ILE A 180 2.21 -6.66 18.28
N PRO A 181 1.38 -6.41 19.32
CA PRO A 181 0.65 -7.48 19.99
C PRO A 181 -0.28 -8.23 19.05
N ALA A 182 -0.95 -7.55 18.12
CA ALA A 182 -1.80 -8.20 17.14
C ALA A 182 -0.99 -9.07 16.16
N TYR A 183 0.16 -8.58 15.69
CA TYR A 183 1.09 -9.34 14.86
C TYR A 183 1.57 -10.61 15.59
N LEU A 184 1.99 -10.49 16.85
CA LEU A 184 2.46 -11.64 17.64
C LEU A 184 1.34 -12.64 17.95
N ARG A 185 0.15 -12.17 18.36
CA ARG A 185 -1.02 -13.04 18.62
C ARG A 185 -1.48 -13.80 17.39
N SER A 186 -1.26 -13.24 16.20
CA SER A 186 -1.61 -13.88 14.94
C SER A 186 -0.62 -14.99 14.52
N GLY A 187 0.50 -15.16 15.24
CA GLY A 187 1.54 -16.13 14.91
C GLY A 187 2.74 -15.53 14.16
N GLY A 188 2.86 -14.20 14.16
CA GLY A 188 4.07 -13.51 13.71
C GLY A 188 5.25 -13.81 14.62
N SER A 189 6.45 -13.89 14.03
CA SER A 189 7.69 -14.15 14.78
C SER A 189 8.36 -12.86 15.23
N THR A 190 8.94 -12.87 16.44
CA THR A 190 9.91 -11.86 16.90
C THR A 190 11.34 -12.18 16.49
N ASP A 191 11.59 -13.38 15.93
CA ASP A 191 12.93 -13.78 15.52
C ASP A 191 13.37 -12.96 14.31
N VAL A 192 14.42 -12.17 14.49
CA VAL A 192 15.01 -11.30 13.46
C VAL A 192 15.44 -12.10 12.24
N ALA A 193 15.94 -13.32 12.41
CA ALA A 193 16.35 -14.19 11.30
C ALA A 193 15.14 -14.65 10.47
N GLU A 194 14.05 -15.02 11.12
CA GLU A 194 12.81 -15.41 10.43
C GLU A 194 12.15 -14.22 9.74
N ILE A 195 12.14 -13.05 10.39
CA ILE A 195 11.66 -11.80 9.78
C ILE A 195 12.50 -11.46 8.54
N ALA A 196 13.83 -11.51 8.64
CA ALA A 196 14.74 -11.21 7.54
C ALA A 196 14.59 -12.20 6.38
N ALA A 197 14.46 -13.50 6.67
CA ALA A 197 14.18 -14.52 5.67
C ALA A 197 12.84 -14.28 4.96
N GLY A 198 11.78 -13.96 5.73
CA GLY A 198 10.47 -13.63 5.19
C GLY A 198 10.47 -12.40 4.28
N VAL A 199 11.22 -11.35 4.64
CA VAL A 199 11.45 -10.19 3.79
C VAL A 199 12.21 -10.58 2.52
N GLY A 200 13.29 -11.36 2.65
CA GLY A 200 14.10 -11.82 1.52
C GLY A 200 13.31 -12.67 0.52
N ASP A 201 12.47 -13.59 1.00
CA ASP A 201 11.60 -14.39 0.14
C ASP A 201 10.49 -13.55 -0.50
N GLY A 202 9.96 -12.57 0.23
CA GLY A 202 9.03 -11.57 -0.30
C GLY A 202 9.62 -10.72 -1.43
N LEU A 203 10.89 -10.30 -1.28
CA LEU A 203 11.64 -9.58 -2.31
C LEU A 203 11.91 -10.46 -3.53
N LYS A 204 12.37 -11.71 -3.35
CA LYS A 204 12.56 -12.64 -4.46
C LYS A 204 11.27 -12.89 -5.24
N ALA A 205 10.14 -12.97 -4.54
CA ALA A 205 8.84 -13.14 -5.17
C ALA A 205 8.51 -11.98 -6.13
N THR A 206 9.03 -10.77 -5.93
CA THR A 206 8.80 -9.64 -6.86
C THR A 206 9.47 -9.82 -8.23
N PHE A 207 10.51 -10.65 -8.34
CA PHE A 207 11.23 -10.92 -9.60
C PHE A 207 10.68 -12.10 -10.43
N ARG A 208 9.49 -12.63 -10.10
CA ARG A 208 8.90 -13.75 -10.85
C ARG A 208 8.65 -13.38 -12.31
N ALA A 209 9.24 -14.15 -13.23
CA ALA A 209 8.99 -14.06 -14.66
C ALA A 209 7.57 -14.54 -15.01
N GLY A 210 6.98 -14.00 -16.08
CA GLY A 210 5.69 -14.44 -16.61
C GLY A 210 4.44 -13.85 -15.93
N ARG A 211 4.57 -12.77 -15.15
CA ARG A 211 3.41 -12.05 -14.61
C ARG A 211 2.63 -11.32 -15.69
N GLY A 212 1.31 -11.23 -15.50
CA GLY A 212 0.47 -10.30 -16.27
C GLY A 212 0.86 -8.84 -16.00
N LEU A 213 0.34 -7.92 -16.83
CA LEU A 213 0.64 -6.49 -16.75
C LEU A 213 0.41 -5.91 -15.35
N THR A 214 -0.64 -6.34 -14.66
CA THR A 214 -0.98 -5.94 -13.29
C THR A 214 0.12 -6.29 -12.28
N GLY A 215 0.52 -7.55 -12.22
CA GLY A 215 1.59 -7.99 -11.32
C GLY A 215 2.96 -7.40 -11.66
N ALA A 216 3.24 -7.15 -12.96
CA ALA A 216 4.44 -6.41 -13.37
C ALA A 216 4.42 -4.97 -12.85
N PHE A 217 3.26 -4.31 -12.91
CA PHE A 217 3.09 -2.96 -12.40
C PHE A 217 3.31 -2.86 -10.89
N TYR A 218 2.63 -3.71 -10.10
CA TYR A 218 2.82 -3.72 -8.65
C TYR A 218 4.28 -4.02 -8.26
N SER A 219 4.96 -4.90 -8.99
CA SER A 219 6.38 -5.18 -8.75
C SER A 219 7.25 -3.94 -9.01
N LEU A 220 7.05 -3.26 -10.13
CA LEU A 220 7.79 -2.04 -10.46
C LEU A 220 7.53 -0.94 -9.42
N SER A 221 6.27 -0.66 -9.10
CA SER A 221 5.89 0.34 -8.10
C SER A 221 6.47 0.03 -6.72
N PHE A 222 6.51 -1.25 -6.32
CA PHE A 222 7.16 -1.66 -5.09
C PHE A 222 8.65 -1.30 -5.07
N TRP A 223 9.39 -1.65 -6.14
CA TRP A 223 10.82 -1.35 -6.23
C TRP A 223 11.13 0.14 -6.28
N GLU A 224 10.32 0.90 -7.03
CA GLU A 224 10.42 2.36 -7.05
C GLU A 224 10.25 2.95 -5.65
N CYS A 225 9.21 2.52 -4.91
CA CYS A 225 8.96 3.00 -3.56
C CYS A 225 10.03 2.55 -2.56
N LEU A 226 10.59 1.34 -2.73
CA LEU A 226 11.67 0.86 -1.89
C LEU A 226 12.94 1.69 -2.10
N VAL A 227 13.37 1.89 -3.35
CA VAL A 227 14.57 2.66 -3.69
C VAL A 227 14.39 4.12 -3.28
N LEU A 228 13.26 4.73 -3.63
CA LEU A 228 12.96 6.12 -3.29
C LEU A 228 12.83 6.33 -1.78
N GLY A 229 12.09 5.45 -1.09
CA GLY A 229 11.90 5.55 0.37
C GLY A 229 13.22 5.43 1.13
N LEU A 230 14.11 4.50 0.72
CA LEU A 230 15.45 4.38 1.31
C LEU A 230 16.35 5.58 0.96
N ALA A 231 16.29 6.08 -0.28
CA ALA A 231 17.02 7.28 -0.66
C ALA A 231 16.57 8.51 0.15
N LEU A 232 15.27 8.61 0.45
CA LEU A 232 14.72 9.67 1.29
C LEU A 232 15.03 9.51 2.77
N LEU A 233 15.35 8.32 3.29
CA LEU A 233 15.66 8.10 4.72
C LEU A 233 17.13 8.26 5.09
N GLY A 234 18.04 8.13 4.13
CA GLY A 234 19.48 8.20 4.40
C GLY A 234 20.36 8.28 3.17
N GLY A 235 19.78 8.45 1.98
CA GLY A 235 20.53 8.67 0.76
C GLY A 235 21.18 10.05 0.75
N PRO A 236 22.36 10.20 0.11
CA PRO A 236 22.92 11.52 -0.14
C PRO A 236 21.90 12.32 -0.96
N ILE A 237 21.55 13.52 -0.47
CA ILE A 237 20.86 14.51 -1.30
C ILE A 237 21.78 14.72 -2.50
N LEU A 238 21.31 14.40 -3.71
CA LEU A 238 22.10 14.66 -4.91
C LEU A 238 22.60 16.12 -4.87
N PRO A 239 23.90 16.36 -5.15
CA PRO A 239 24.62 17.59 -4.76
C PRO A 239 24.24 18.85 -5.55
N THR A 240 23.00 18.95 -6.04
CA THR A 240 22.50 20.08 -6.83
C THR A 240 21.76 21.14 -6.02
N VAL A 241 21.58 20.96 -4.71
CA VAL A 241 21.11 22.03 -3.82
C VAL A 241 22.30 22.53 -2.99
N ALA A 242 23.13 23.36 -3.62
CA ALA A 242 24.15 24.15 -2.92
C ALA A 242 23.49 25.37 -2.24
N GLY A 243 22.42 25.12 -1.50
CA GLY A 243 21.76 26.07 -0.61
C GLY A 243 21.52 25.37 0.71
N ASP A 244 21.59 26.11 1.82
CA ASP A 244 21.38 25.58 3.17
C ASP A 244 19.98 24.97 3.29
N ILE A 245 19.88 23.64 3.20
CA ILE A 245 18.64 22.91 3.48
C ILE A 245 18.45 22.93 4.99
N SER A 246 17.34 23.53 5.46
CA SER A 246 17.02 23.56 6.89
C SER A 246 16.89 22.15 7.47
N GLY A 247 17.28 21.94 8.72
CA GLY A 247 17.14 20.64 9.38
C GLY A 247 15.68 20.17 9.42
N SER A 248 14.74 21.09 9.60
CA SER A 248 13.29 20.84 9.51
C SER A 248 12.86 20.26 8.15
N THR A 249 13.50 20.66 7.05
CA THR A 249 13.27 20.07 5.72
C THR A 249 13.82 18.64 5.63
N LEU A 250 14.98 18.37 6.23
CA LEU A 250 15.54 17.02 6.30
C LEU A 250 14.63 16.06 7.08
N LEU A 251 14.07 16.52 8.20
CA LEU A 251 13.11 15.75 8.99
C LEU A 251 11.83 15.43 8.21
N ALA A 252 11.25 16.45 7.54
CA ALA A 252 10.06 16.24 6.73
C ALA A 252 10.32 15.27 5.56
N LYS A 253 11.50 15.37 4.93
CA LYS A 253 11.97 14.40 3.91
C LYS A 253 12.03 12.98 4.46
N ASP A 254 12.60 12.78 5.65
CA ASP A 254 12.72 11.46 6.26
C ASP A 254 11.32 10.85 6.54
N LEU A 255 10.38 11.66 7.03
CA LEU A 255 8.98 11.24 7.22
C LEU A 255 8.29 10.84 5.91
N VAL A 256 8.51 11.59 4.82
CA VAL A 256 8.06 11.20 3.47
C VAL A 256 8.70 9.88 3.04
N GLY A 257 9.98 9.66 3.36
CA GLY A 257 10.67 8.39 3.12
C GLY A 257 10.00 7.21 3.83
N VAL A 258 9.67 7.35 5.11
CA VAL A 258 8.90 6.34 5.88
C VAL A 258 7.55 6.06 5.23
N GLY A 259 6.79 7.10 4.87
CA GLY A 259 5.49 6.95 4.22
C GLY A 259 5.57 6.28 2.85
N THR A 260 6.62 6.58 2.08
CA THR A 260 6.89 5.95 0.78
C THR A 260 7.21 4.45 0.94
N LEU A 261 7.96 4.06 1.97
CA LEU A 261 8.19 2.65 2.28
C LEU A 261 6.90 1.92 2.69
N LEU A 262 6.04 2.56 3.47
CA LEU A 262 4.72 2.00 3.80
C LEU A 262 3.90 1.79 2.52
N TYR A 263 3.85 2.80 1.65
CA TYR A 263 3.15 2.70 0.37
C TYR A 263 3.65 1.49 -0.42
N GLY A 264 4.97 1.37 -0.61
CA GLY A 264 5.59 0.21 -1.25
C GLY A 264 5.18 -1.12 -0.59
N ALA A 265 5.19 -1.20 0.74
CA ALA A 265 4.77 -2.41 1.45
C ALA A 265 3.30 -2.80 1.19
N LEU A 266 2.40 -1.82 1.06
CA LEU A 266 1.00 -2.07 0.69
C LEU A 266 0.84 -2.48 -0.78
N VAL A 267 1.63 -1.88 -1.68
CA VAL A 267 1.71 -2.32 -3.08
C VAL A 267 2.18 -3.78 -3.17
N TRP A 268 3.16 -4.18 -2.36
CA TRP A 268 3.60 -5.57 -2.28
C TRP A 268 2.50 -6.51 -1.75
N LEU A 269 1.68 -6.05 -0.80
CA LEU A 269 0.51 -6.79 -0.34
C LEU A 269 -0.51 -7.00 -1.47
N LEU A 270 -0.70 -6.01 -2.35
CA LEU A 270 -1.56 -6.11 -3.53
C LEU A 270 -0.98 -7.03 -4.59
N LEU A 271 0.35 -7.04 -4.79
CA LEU A 271 1.04 -8.01 -5.64
C LEU A 271 0.83 -9.46 -5.14
N ASP A 272 0.97 -9.70 -3.84
CA ASP A 272 0.70 -11.02 -3.24
C ASP A 272 -0.78 -11.41 -3.38
N ALA A 273 -1.70 -10.45 -3.36
CA ALA A 273 -3.12 -10.68 -3.60
C ALA A 273 -3.41 -11.01 -5.08
N ASP A 274 -2.73 -10.36 -6.02
CA ASP A 274 -2.80 -10.63 -7.47
C ASP A 274 -2.33 -12.04 -7.78
N ASP A 275 -1.13 -12.41 -7.29
CA ASP A 275 -0.54 -13.74 -7.46
C ASP A 275 -1.47 -14.87 -6.93
N ARG A 276 -2.38 -14.56 -5.99
CA ARG A 276 -3.34 -15.49 -5.39
C ARG A 276 -4.76 -15.38 -5.98
N GLY A 277 -4.99 -14.49 -6.96
CA GLY A 277 -6.33 -14.26 -7.54
C GLY A 277 -7.33 -13.63 -6.55
N ARG A 278 -6.85 -12.87 -5.56
CA ARG A 278 -7.68 -12.32 -4.46
C ARG A 278 -7.92 -10.82 -4.55
N LEU A 279 -7.40 -10.12 -5.56
CA LEU A 279 -7.58 -8.67 -5.73
C LEU A 279 -9.06 -8.24 -5.67
N GLY A 280 -9.98 -9.07 -6.15
CA GLY A 280 -11.43 -8.80 -6.12
C GLY A 280 -12.07 -8.82 -4.72
N SER A 281 -11.36 -9.24 -3.67
CA SER A 281 -11.90 -9.14 -2.30
C SER A 281 -12.10 -7.68 -1.87
N SER A 282 -13.07 -7.43 -1.00
CA SER A 282 -13.41 -6.07 -0.54
C SER A 282 -12.22 -5.34 0.09
N THR A 283 -11.40 -6.04 0.89
CA THR A 283 -10.20 -5.49 1.52
C THR A 283 -9.18 -5.03 0.49
N PHE A 284 -8.82 -5.89 -0.47
CA PHE A 284 -7.82 -5.54 -1.48
C PHE A 284 -8.32 -4.49 -2.46
N ARG A 285 -9.61 -4.51 -2.86
CA ARG A 285 -10.20 -3.41 -3.65
C ARG A 285 -10.11 -2.07 -2.95
N ALA A 286 -10.39 -2.02 -1.64
CA ALA A 286 -10.32 -0.79 -0.88
C ALA A 286 -8.89 -0.28 -0.70
N LEU A 287 -7.95 -1.18 -0.38
CA LEU A 287 -6.52 -0.83 -0.29
C LEU A 287 -5.98 -0.37 -1.65
N ASN A 288 -6.37 -1.04 -2.74
CA ASN A 288 -6.03 -0.63 -4.10
C ASN A 288 -6.58 0.78 -4.41
N GLY A 289 -7.87 1.01 -4.16
CA GLY A 289 -8.46 2.34 -4.33
C GLY A 289 -7.75 3.43 -3.52
N ALA A 290 -7.38 3.13 -2.26
CA ALA A 290 -6.65 4.05 -1.41
C ALA A 290 -5.22 4.33 -1.93
N CYS A 291 -4.49 3.30 -2.36
CA CYS A 291 -3.18 3.49 -2.99
C CYS A 291 -3.27 4.36 -4.27
N GLY A 292 -4.31 4.15 -5.08
CA GLY A 292 -4.58 4.99 -6.25
C GLY A 292 -4.89 6.44 -5.88
N ALA A 293 -5.72 6.67 -4.87
CA ALA A 293 -6.06 8.01 -4.38
C ALA A 293 -4.85 8.74 -3.79
N VAL A 294 -4.03 8.03 -3.01
CA VAL A 294 -2.76 8.55 -2.46
C VAL A 294 -1.81 8.94 -3.58
N SER A 295 -1.64 8.08 -4.58
CA SER A 295 -0.80 8.38 -5.75
C SER A 295 -1.26 9.64 -6.48
N LEU A 296 -2.57 9.80 -6.67
CA LEU A 296 -3.12 11.02 -7.26
C LEU A 296 -2.85 12.25 -6.38
N ALA A 297 -3.12 12.16 -5.08
CA ALA A 297 -2.96 13.27 -4.15
C ALA A 297 -1.50 13.73 -4.04
N VAL A 298 -0.54 12.79 -3.94
CA VAL A 298 0.90 13.10 -3.97
C VAL A 298 1.27 13.76 -5.30
N GLY A 299 0.72 13.29 -6.42
CA GLY A 299 0.92 13.91 -7.73
C GLY A 299 0.41 15.36 -7.80
N VAL A 300 -0.76 15.64 -7.23
CA VAL A 300 -1.33 16.99 -7.17
C VAL A 300 -0.49 17.91 -6.29
N VAL A 301 -0.10 17.45 -5.09
CA VAL A 301 0.75 18.22 -4.16
C VAL A 301 2.10 18.55 -4.80
N ALA A 302 2.72 17.57 -5.48
CA ALA A 302 4.00 17.78 -6.18
C ALA A 302 3.88 18.81 -7.32
N LEU A 303 2.79 18.77 -8.11
CA LEU A 303 2.55 19.75 -9.17
C LEU A 303 2.29 21.15 -8.63
N ALA A 304 1.54 21.28 -7.54
CA ALA A 304 1.27 22.56 -6.89
C ALA A 304 2.57 23.21 -6.38
N GLY A 305 3.47 22.43 -5.78
CA GLY A 305 4.79 22.89 -5.36
C GLY A 305 5.65 23.41 -6.53
N GLN A 306 5.60 22.74 -7.68
CA GLN A 306 6.31 23.20 -8.89
C GLN A 306 5.75 24.51 -9.45
N TYR A 307 4.43 24.70 -9.43
CA TYR A 307 3.79 25.91 -9.94
C TYR A 307 4.12 27.15 -9.08
N ASN A 308 4.37 26.96 -7.78
CA ASN A 308 4.69 28.04 -6.85
C ASN A 308 6.16 28.48 -6.89
N GLY A 309 6.96 28.03 -7.87
CA GLY A 309 8.34 28.50 -8.05
C GLY A 309 9.33 27.95 -7.03
N ILE A 310 9.01 26.82 -6.39
CA ILE A 310 9.98 26.06 -5.58
C ILE A 310 11.04 25.52 -6.55
N ASP A 311 12.19 26.21 -6.62
CA ASP A 311 13.27 25.92 -7.55
C ASP A 311 13.66 24.43 -7.50
N THR A 312 13.45 23.81 -8.65
CA THR A 312 13.20 22.39 -8.79
C THR A 312 14.50 21.59 -8.84
N ASN A 313 14.71 20.70 -7.88
CA ASN A 313 15.48 19.48 -8.14
C ASN A 313 14.57 18.51 -8.92
N LEU A 314 14.35 18.86 -10.19
CA LEU A 314 13.43 18.26 -11.17
C LEU A 314 13.50 16.73 -11.22
N THR A 315 14.64 16.12 -10.88
CA THR A 315 14.86 14.68 -11.03
C THR A 315 14.15 13.84 -9.97
N ASN A 316 14.12 14.28 -8.70
CA ASN A 316 13.50 13.51 -7.62
C ASN A 316 11.98 13.65 -7.61
N GLN A 317 11.48 14.87 -7.86
CA GLN A 317 10.05 15.10 -7.98
C GLN A 317 9.48 14.57 -9.29
N ALA A 318 10.21 14.58 -10.42
CA ALA A 318 9.73 13.93 -11.65
C ALA A 318 9.65 12.41 -11.50
N VAL A 319 10.55 11.76 -10.76
CA VAL A 319 10.42 10.32 -10.45
C VAL A 319 9.21 10.07 -9.56
N VAL A 320 9.03 10.84 -8.48
CA VAL A 320 7.83 10.77 -7.63
C VAL A 320 6.56 11.01 -8.45
N LEU A 321 6.55 12.02 -9.31
CA LEU A 321 5.41 12.42 -10.13
C LEU A 321 5.10 11.38 -11.21
N VAL A 322 6.11 10.85 -11.90
CA VAL A 322 5.95 9.80 -12.92
C VAL A 322 5.49 8.50 -12.27
N SER A 323 6.08 8.09 -11.14
CA SER A 323 5.62 6.95 -10.36
C SER A 323 4.18 7.16 -9.86
N CYS A 324 3.84 8.34 -9.33
CA CYS A 324 2.49 8.67 -8.86
C CYS A 324 1.46 8.71 -9.99
N LEU A 325 1.80 9.26 -11.17
CA LEU A 325 0.91 9.33 -12.33
C LEU A 325 0.72 7.97 -13.02
N LEU A 326 1.78 7.14 -13.10
CA LEU A 326 1.67 5.77 -13.59
C LEU A 326 0.81 4.93 -12.64
N THR A 327 0.97 5.12 -11.34
CA THR A 327 0.25 4.40 -10.29
C THR A 327 -1.21 4.85 -10.22
N ALA A 328 -1.51 6.14 -10.27
CA ALA A 328 -2.89 6.63 -10.34
C ALA A 328 -3.63 6.12 -11.59
N LYS A 329 -2.97 6.04 -12.75
CA LYS A 329 -3.59 5.52 -13.99
C LYS A 329 -3.91 4.03 -13.91
N VAL A 330 -3.02 3.21 -13.38
CA VAL A 330 -3.26 1.75 -13.30
C VAL A 330 -4.28 1.41 -12.22
N TYR A 331 -4.22 2.09 -11.07
CA TYR A 331 -5.13 1.84 -9.95
C TYR A 331 -6.53 2.41 -10.20
N GLY A 332 -6.64 3.58 -10.82
CA GLY A 332 -7.90 4.15 -11.28
C GLY A 332 -8.57 3.29 -12.35
N TRP A 333 -7.80 2.73 -13.28
CA TRP A 333 -8.31 1.81 -14.30
C TRP A 333 -8.79 0.46 -13.71
N GLN A 334 -8.04 -0.13 -12.76
CA GLN A 334 -8.40 -1.41 -12.14
C GLN A 334 -9.51 -1.32 -11.10
N ALA A 335 -9.67 -0.17 -10.43
CA ALA A 335 -10.84 0.08 -9.57
C ALA A 335 -12.15 0.20 -10.38
N TYR A 336 -12.05 0.61 -11.65
CA TYR A 336 -13.21 0.87 -12.52
C TYR A 336 -13.55 -0.28 -13.49
N GLN A 337 -12.60 -1.18 -13.77
CA GLN A 337 -12.90 -2.43 -14.46
C GLN A 337 -13.66 -3.32 -13.47
N PRO A 338 -14.95 -3.66 -13.72
CA PRO A 338 -15.52 -4.82 -13.04
C PRO A 338 -14.59 -5.97 -13.40
N PHE A 339 -13.92 -6.56 -12.40
CA PHE A 339 -13.24 -7.83 -12.57
C PHE A 339 -14.29 -8.76 -13.17
N LYS A 340 -14.25 -8.94 -14.49
CA LYS A 340 -14.93 -10.04 -15.13
C LYS A 340 -14.28 -11.25 -14.48
N GLY A 341 -15.01 -11.85 -13.55
CA GLY A 341 -14.71 -13.23 -13.18
C GLY A 341 -14.69 -13.96 -14.51
N ASP A 342 -13.57 -14.61 -14.80
CA ASP A 342 -13.57 -15.64 -15.81
C ASP A 342 -14.60 -16.68 -15.33
N GLU A 343 -15.79 -16.61 -15.93
CA GLU A 343 -16.76 -17.71 -15.97
C GLU A 343 -16.19 -18.90 -16.76
#